data_AF-A0A533S689-F1
#
_entry.id   AF-A0A533S689-F1
#
_cell.length_a   1.000
_cell.length_b   1.000
_cell.length_c   1.000
_cell.angle_alpha   90.00
_cell.angle_beta   90.00
_cell.angle_gamma   90.00
#
_symmetry.space_group_name_H-M   'P 1'
#
loop_
_entity.id
_entity.type
_entity.pdbx_description
1 polymer ?
#
loop_
_entity_poly.entity_id
_entity_poly.type
_entity_poly.pdbx_seq_one_letter_code
_entity_poly.pdbx_strand_id
1 'polypeptide(L)' 'TTACAQTCPSEAIVFGNLADPGSRVARLARSPRGFRLLEDLGIHPSVTYLKVGGREHV' A
#
# COMPACT_ATOMS: atom_id res chain seq x y z
N THR A 1 -7.07 12.59 6.40
CA THR A 1 -5.79 12.24 5.73
C THR A 1 -4.65 12.58 6.68
N THR A 2 -3.53 11.86 6.67
CA THR A 2 -2.46 11.95 7.70
C THR A 2 -1.32 12.88 7.27
N ALA A 3 -0.52 13.38 8.23
CA ALA A 3 0.55 14.35 7.95
C ALA A 3 1.54 13.87 6.86
N CYS A 4 2.01 12.64 6.94
CA CYS A 4 2.94 12.08 5.95
C CYS A 4 2.33 11.97 4.54
N ALA A 5 1.04 11.68 4.43
CA ALA A 5 0.34 11.65 3.14
C ALA A 5 0.03 13.06 2.61
N GLN A 6 -0.19 14.04 3.49
CA GLN A 6 -0.41 15.44 3.09
C GLN A 6 0.87 16.14 2.64
N THR A 7 2.00 15.81 3.26
CA THR A 7 3.28 16.46 2.94
C THR A 7 3.97 15.87 1.70
N CYS A 8 3.58 14.67 1.26
CA CYS A 8 4.25 13.99 0.15
C CYS A 8 3.80 14.56 -1.21
N PRO A 9 4.65 15.32 -1.92
CA PRO A 9 4.25 15.97 -3.18
C PRO A 9 4.02 14.97 -4.32
N SER A 10 4.61 13.77 -4.25
CA SER A 10 4.46 12.72 -5.25
C SER A 10 3.28 11.79 -4.97
N GLU A 11 2.49 12.05 -3.92
CA GLU A 11 1.38 11.20 -3.48
C GLU A 11 1.75 9.72 -3.25
N ALA A 12 2.97 9.46 -2.77
CA ALA A 12 3.46 8.09 -2.58
C ALA A 12 2.71 7.33 -1.47
N ILE A 13 2.11 8.05 -0.52
CA ILE A 13 1.44 7.48 0.65
C ILE A 13 -0.07 7.75 0.54
N VAL A 14 -0.87 6.68 0.54
CA VAL A 14 -2.34 6.75 0.49
C VAL A 14 -2.93 6.14 1.76
N PHE A 15 -3.62 6.96 2.55
CA PHE A 15 -4.38 6.50 3.72
C PHE A 15 -5.88 6.45 3.43
N GLY A 16 -6.58 5.48 4.00
CA GLY A 16 -8.03 5.33 3.87
C GLY A 16 -8.55 4.10 4.61
N ASN A 17 -9.82 3.77 4.37
CA ASN A 17 -10.47 2.59 4.95
C ASN A 17 -10.29 1.35 4.04
N LEU A 18 -9.56 0.34 4.51
CA LEU A 18 -9.38 -0.93 3.79
C LEU A 18 -10.67 -1.75 3.68
N ALA A 19 -11.61 -1.59 4.62
CA ALA A 19 -12.90 -2.27 4.60
C ALA A 19 -13.91 -1.64 3.64
N ASP A 20 -13.66 -0.41 3.17
CA ASP A 20 -14.44 0.22 2.11
C ASP A 20 -13.87 -0.18 0.74
N PRO A 21 -14.56 -1.03 -0.04
CA PRO A 21 -14.06 -1.50 -1.33
C PRO A 21 -13.94 -0.39 -2.38
N GLY A 22 -14.66 0.73 -2.21
CA GLY A 22 -14.61 1.90 -3.08
C GLY A 22 -13.40 2.81 -2.82
N SER A 23 -12.68 2.60 -1.71
CA SER A 23 -11.57 3.46 -1.34
C SER A 23 -10.34 3.26 -2.22
N ARG A 24 -9.55 4.34 -2.41
CA ARG A 24 -8.27 4.29 -3.16
C ARG A 24 -7.30 3.30 -2.52
N VAL A 25 -7.23 3.22 -1.18
CA VAL A 25 -6.34 2.30 -0.48
C VAL A 25 -6.73 0.84 -0.69
N ALA A 26 -8.03 0.50 -0.66
CA ALA A 26 -8.49 -0.87 -0.87
C ALA A 26 -8.18 -1.36 -2.29
N ARG A 27 -8.31 -0.49 -3.30
CA ARG A 27 -7.91 -0.79 -4.67
C ARG A 27 -6.40 -0.98 -4.82
N LEU A 28 -5.58 -0.13 -4.21
CA LEU A 28 -4.12 -0.25 -4.27
C LEU A 28 -3.60 -1.48 -3.52
N ALA A 29 -4.19 -1.82 -2.38
CA ALA A 29 -3.82 -3.00 -1.60
C ALA A 29 -4.08 -4.32 -2.36
N ARG A 30 -5.04 -4.34 -3.29
CA ARG A 30 -5.32 -5.46 -4.19
C ARG A 30 -4.53 -5.42 -5.51
N SER A 31 -3.64 -4.44 -5.68
CA SER A 31 -2.82 -4.34 -6.89
C SER A 31 -1.88 -5.54 -7.00
N PRO A 32 -1.61 -6.08 -8.21
CA PRO A 32 -0.57 -7.10 -8.40
C PRO A 32 0.84 -6.62 -8.04
N ARG A 33 1.03 -5.30 -7.88
CA ARG A 33 2.29 -4.70 -7.39
C ARG A 33 2.38 -4.65 -5.87
N GLY A 34 1.28 -4.95 -5.18
CA GLY A 34 1.16 -4.89 -3.73
C GLY A 34 1.89 -6.04 -3.05
N PHE A 35 2.62 -5.74 -1.99
CA PHE A 35 3.16 -6.74 -1.07
C PHE A 35 3.19 -6.18 0.35
N ARG A 36 3.12 -7.06 1.34
CA ARG A 36 3.31 -6.71 2.75
C ARG A 36 4.71 -7.12 3.19
N LEU A 37 5.34 -6.26 3.97
CA LEU A 37 6.66 -6.53 4.50
C LEU A 37 6.57 -7.62 5.57
N LEU A 38 7.41 -8.67 5.47
CA LEU A 38 7.45 -9.78 6.43
C LEU A 38 6.11 -10.53 6.60
N GLU A 39 5.36 -10.72 5.50
CA GLU A 39 4.05 -11.38 5.53
C GLU A 39 4.10 -12.82 6.07
N ASP A 40 5.20 -13.53 5.85
CA ASP A 40 5.43 -14.91 6.30
C ASP A 40 5.34 -15.07 7.83
N LEU A 41 5.60 -14.00 8.59
CA LEU A 41 5.51 -14.03 10.06
C LEU A 41 4.07 -14.03 10.59
N GLY A 42 3.05 -13.94 9.73
CA GLY A 42 1.64 -13.95 10.15
C GLY A 42 1.23 -12.73 10.97
N ILE A 43 1.96 -11.61 10.85
CA ILE A 43 1.70 -10.37 11.62
C ILE A 43 0.62 -9.47 10.99
N HIS A 44 0.10 -9.85 9.81
CA HIS A 44 -0.97 -9.16 9.09
C HIS A 44 -0.82 -7.61 9.03
N PRO A 45 0.27 -7.07 8.44
CA PRO A 45 0.51 -5.63 8.44
C PRO A 45 -0.58 -4.83 7.72
N SER A 46 -0.97 -3.70 8.28
CA SER A 46 -1.93 -2.77 7.66
C SER A 46 -1.33 -1.96 6.50
N VAL A 47 0.01 -1.95 6.35
CA VAL A 47 0.71 -1.19 5.30
C VAL A 47 1.05 -2.12 4.14
N THR A 48 0.63 -1.74 2.93
CA THR A 48 0.98 -2.43 1.68
C THR A 48 1.91 -1.54 0.86
N TYR A 49 3.04 -2.08 0.44
CA TYR A 49 3.99 -1.41 -0.45
C TYR A 49 3.70 -1.77 -1.90
N LEU A 50 3.97 -0.86 -2.83
CA LEU A 50 3.82 -1.09 -4.27
C LEU A 50 5.21 -1.19 -4.91
N LYS A 51 5.54 -2.33 -5.53
CA LYS A 51 6.80 -2.51 -6.27
C LYS A 51 6.88 -1.48 -7.41
N VAL A 52 8.05 -0.90 -7.66
CA VAL A 52 8.28 -0.04 -8.83
C VAL A 52 8.12 -0.86 -10.10
N GLY A 53 7.50 -0.28 -11.15
CA GLY A 53 7.35 -0.97 -12.42
C GLY A 53 8.70 -1.15 -13.10
N GLY A 54 9.21 -2.39 -13.09
CA GLY A 54 10.47 -2.75 -13.74
C GLY A 54 11.24 -3.78 -12.93
N ARG A 55 11.12 -5.05 -13.34
CA ARG A 55 11.90 -6.23 -12.90
C ARG A 55 11.47 -6.86 -11.56
N GLU A 56 11.20 -8.15 -11.67
CA GLU A 56 10.87 -9.09 -10.60
C GLU A 56 11.88 -8.98 -9.43
N HIS A 57 11.37 -8.99 -8.20
CA HIS A 57 12.20 -9.21 -7.00
C HIS A 57 12.72 -10.65 -7.09
N VAL A 58 14.00 -10.81 -7.41
CA VAL A 58 14.80 -11.94 -6.92
C VAL A 58 15.40 -11.55 -5.57
#